data_AF-W4US09-F1
#
_entry.id   AF-W4US09-F1
#
_cell.length_a   1.000
_cell.length_b   1.000
_cell.length_c   1.000
_cell.angle_alpha   90.00
_cell.angle_beta   90.00
_cell.angle_gamma   90.00
#
_symmetry.space_group_name_H-M   'P 1'
#
loop_
_entity.id
_entity.type
_entity.pdbx_description
1 polymer ?
#
loop_
_entity_poly.entity_id
_entity_poly.type
_entity_poly.pdbx_seq_one_letter_code
_entity_poly.pdbx_strand_id
1 'polypeptide(L)'
;MLPAAIRHLKGDELRNALPDRMEISLKGMRMLTKVDLLVLEVLANCNWERPLYMAISVGAVSKLKLDNFLVMEGLAYRFTPFDYQQWGDAQQPNSYAMDVERLYENLMDRYKYGGLDAHPLYLDETTRRICYSHRRLFAQLATQLLKQDDEVRARKVLSYARQVLPAYNVPEVYESGHSIWQLLTPLWVRMRKLKGS
;
A
#
# COMPACT_ATOMS: atom_id res chain seq x y z
N MET A 1 4.57 -4.35 -9.97
CA MET A 1 5.11 -5.56 -9.31
C MET A 1 4.63 -6.84 -9.98
N LEU A 2 5.54 -7.76 -10.28
CA LEU A 2 5.22 -9.17 -10.55
C LEU A 2 5.25 -9.95 -9.23
N PRO A 3 4.45 -11.02 -9.07
CA PRO A 3 4.51 -11.86 -7.89
C PRO A 3 5.91 -12.44 -7.64
N ALA A 4 6.28 -12.65 -6.37
CA ALA A 4 7.59 -13.15 -5.97
C ALA A 4 7.98 -14.44 -6.72
N ALA A 5 7.01 -15.33 -6.91
CA ALA A 5 7.18 -16.60 -7.61
C ALA A 5 7.71 -16.46 -9.06
N ILE A 6 7.40 -15.35 -9.75
CA ILE A 6 7.79 -15.15 -11.17
C ILE A 6 8.61 -13.89 -11.41
N ARG A 7 8.89 -13.10 -10.38
CA ARG A 7 9.64 -11.83 -10.51
C ARG A 7 11.04 -12.00 -11.09
N HIS A 8 11.64 -13.18 -10.92
CA HIS A 8 12.98 -13.50 -11.42
C HIS A 8 12.99 -13.94 -12.90
N LEU A 9 11.84 -14.35 -13.44
CA LEU A 9 11.72 -14.84 -14.82
C LEU A 9 11.83 -13.70 -15.83
N LYS A 10 12.32 -14.02 -17.04
CA LYS A 10 12.47 -13.06 -18.14
C LYS A 10 12.13 -13.70 -19.49
N GLY A 11 11.84 -12.86 -20.48
CA GLY A 11 11.61 -13.31 -21.86
C GLY A 11 10.44 -14.29 -21.97
N ASP A 12 10.65 -15.39 -22.68
CA ASP A 12 9.60 -16.38 -22.95
C ASP A 12 9.21 -17.19 -21.70
N GLU A 13 10.11 -17.38 -20.74
CA GLU A 13 9.79 -18.02 -19.46
C GLU A 13 8.75 -17.22 -18.68
N LEU A 14 8.92 -15.89 -18.65
CA LEU A 14 7.93 -15.00 -18.03
C LEU A 14 6.59 -15.10 -18.75
N ARG A 15 6.59 -15.06 -20.09
CA ARG A 15 5.36 -15.15 -20.90
C ARG A 15 4.59 -16.43 -20.61
N ASN A 16 5.29 -17.56 -20.53
CA ASN A 16 4.69 -18.87 -20.23
C ASN A 16 4.19 -18.97 -18.79
N ALA A 17 4.74 -18.18 -17.87
CA ALA A 17 4.32 -18.15 -16.49
C ALA A 17 3.18 -17.15 -16.21
N LEU A 18 2.79 -16.31 -17.19
CA LEU A 18 1.63 -15.42 -17.03
C LEU A 18 0.33 -16.23 -17.11
N PRO A 19 -0.66 -15.96 -16.25
CA PRO A 19 -1.95 -16.63 -16.34
C PRO A 19 -2.70 -16.20 -17.62
N ASP A 20 -3.24 -17.18 -18.35
CA ASP A 20 -4.06 -16.93 -19.55
C ASP A 20 -5.38 -16.20 -19.23
N ARG A 21 -5.89 -16.38 -18.02
CA ARG A 21 -7.14 -15.77 -17.55
C ARG A 21 -7.09 -15.43 -16.06
N MET A 22 -7.86 -14.42 -15.69
CA MET A 22 -8.14 -14.08 -14.29
C MET A 22 -9.40 -14.82 -13.84
N GLU A 23 -9.31 -15.55 -12.73
CA GLU A 23 -10.46 -16.29 -12.17
C GLU A 23 -10.99 -15.60 -10.91
N ILE A 24 -12.25 -15.17 -10.94
CA ILE A 24 -12.93 -14.56 -9.79
C ILE A 24 -13.98 -15.54 -9.29
N SER A 25 -13.76 -16.11 -8.11
CA SER A 25 -14.70 -17.09 -7.53
C SER A 25 -15.90 -16.38 -6.91
N LEU A 26 -17.09 -16.63 -7.46
CA LEU A 26 -18.37 -16.19 -6.87
C LEU A 26 -18.92 -17.20 -5.83
N LYS A 27 -18.13 -18.21 -5.45
CA LYS A 27 -18.57 -19.28 -4.56
C LYS A 27 -18.96 -18.72 -3.19
N GLY A 28 -20.16 -19.08 -2.74
CA GLY A 28 -20.72 -18.61 -1.46
C GLY A 28 -21.38 -17.23 -1.53
N MET A 29 -21.41 -16.58 -2.70
CA MET A 29 -22.16 -15.35 -2.91
C MET A 29 -23.60 -15.69 -3.32
N ARG A 30 -24.58 -15.12 -2.60
CA ARG A 30 -26.02 -15.31 -2.87
C ARG A 30 -26.63 -14.17 -3.69
N MET A 31 -25.94 -13.04 -3.80
CA MET A 31 -26.42 -11.84 -4.47
C MET A 31 -25.23 -11.03 -5.00
N LEU A 32 -25.38 -10.50 -6.21
CA LEU A 32 -24.52 -9.48 -6.78
C LEU A 32 -25.26 -8.14 -6.74
N THR A 33 -24.59 -7.10 -6.26
CA THR A 33 -25.12 -5.74 -6.33
C THR A 33 -24.83 -5.12 -7.70
N LYS A 34 -25.48 -3.99 -8.01
CA LYS A 34 -25.15 -3.21 -9.22
C LYS A 34 -23.69 -2.78 -9.26
N VAL A 35 -23.09 -2.52 -8.09
CA VAL A 35 -21.68 -2.15 -7.98
C VAL A 35 -20.78 -3.34 -8.32
N ASP A 36 -21.12 -4.54 -7.85
CA ASP A 36 -20.37 -5.76 -8.19
C ASP A 36 -20.41 -6.02 -9.70
N LEU A 37 -21.59 -5.90 -10.32
CA LEU A 37 -21.74 -6.07 -11.78
C LEU A 37 -20.93 -5.03 -12.56
N LEU A 38 -20.94 -3.77 -12.13
CA LEU A 38 -20.14 -2.71 -12.76
C LEU A 38 -18.64 -3.03 -12.70
N VAL A 39 -18.14 -3.50 -11.55
CA VAL A 39 -16.72 -3.88 -11.40
C VAL A 39 -16.38 -5.05 -12.32
N LEU A 40 -17.23 -6.08 -12.39
CA LEU A 40 -17.04 -7.21 -13.30
C LEU A 40 -17.05 -6.78 -14.78
N GLU A 41 -17.97 -5.89 -15.16
CA GLU A 41 -18.06 -5.35 -16.53
C GLU A 41 -16.79 -4.57 -16.91
N VAL A 42 -16.29 -3.73 -16.01
CA VAL A 42 -15.02 -2.99 -16.21
C VAL A 42 -13.85 -3.96 -16.36
N LEU A 43 -13.77 -5.00 -15.52
CA LEU A 43 -12.69 -5.98 -15.59
C LEU A 43 -12.76 -6.83 -16.87
N ALA A 44 -13.96 -7.22 -17.31
CA ALA A 44 -14.15 -8.03 -18.51
C ALA A 44 -13.80 -7.27 -19.81
N ASN A 45 -14.03 -5.96 -19.84
CA ASN A 45 -13.76 -5.11 -21.02
C ASN A 45 -12.44 -4.33 -20.92
N CYS A 46 -11.64 -4.55 -19.88
CA CYS A 46 -10.36 -3.88 -19.73
C CYS A 46 -9.35 -4.46 -20.73
N ASN A 47 -8.76 -3.60 -21.56
CA ASN A 47 -7.73 -3.98 -22.54
C ASN A 47 -6.30 -3.97 -21.96
N TRP A 48 -6.14 -3.74 -20.65
CA TRP A 48 -4.87 -3.72 -19.90
C TRP A 48 -3.76 -2.80 -20.42
N GLU A 49 -4.00 -2.00 -21.46
CA GLU A 49 -3.07 -0.98 -21.96
C GLU A 49 -2.86 0.13 -20.92
N ARG A 50 -3.90 0.41 -20.12
CA ARG A 50 -3.85 1.36 -19.01
C ARG A 50 -4.11 0.63 -17.70
N PRO A 51 -3.26 0.83 -16.67
CA PRO A 51 -3.47 0.20 -15.37
C PRO A 51 -4.75 0.71 -14.73
N LEU A 52 -5.61 -0.21 -14.29
CA LEU A 52 -6.82 0.10 -13.53
C LEU A 52 -6.47 0.27 -12.05
N TYR A 53 -7.00 1.31 -11.42
CA TYR A 53 -6.77 1.60 -10.00
C TYR A 53 -8.09 1.78 -9.24
N MET A 54 -8.07 1.40 -7.96
CA MET A 54 -9.12 1.66 -6.99
C MET A 54 -8.56 2.49 -5.83
N ALA A 55 -9.29 3.50 -5.38
CA ALA A 55 -8.85 4.30 -4.24
C ALA A 55 -8.96 3.51 -2.92
N ILE A 56 -8.01 3.73 -2.01
CA ILE A 56 -7.98 3.05 -0.70
C ILE A 56 -9.22 3.32 0.16
N SER A 57 -9.86 4.47 -0.04
CA SER A 57 -11.08 4.88 0.68
C SER A 57 -12.34 4.14 0.23
N VAL A 58 -12.31 3.52 -0.95
CA VAL A 58 -13.46 2.76 -1.45
C VAL A 58 -13.58 1.44 -0.68
N GLY A 59 -12.54 0.97 0.01
CA GLY A 59 -12.60 -0.24 0.83
C GLY A 59 -13.09 -1.47 0.07
N ALA A 60 -13.43 -2.54 0.79
CA ALA A 60 -14.07 -3.74 0.23
C ALA A 60 -15.55 -3.48 -0.10
N VAL A 61 -15.85 -2.41 -0.86
CA VAL A 61 -17.22 -2.07 -1.32
C VAL A 61 -17.82 -3.21 -2.15
N SER A 62 -16.96 -4.01 -2.79
CA SER A 62 -17.38 -5.20 -3.49
C SER A 62 -17.10 -6.46 -2.68
N LYS A 63 -18.11 -7.34 -2.59
CA LYS A 63 -17.97 -8.67 -1.97
C LYS A 63 -17.23 -9.67 -2.87
N LEU A 64 -16.72 -9.22 -4.02
CA LEU A 64 -16.03 -10.04 -5.03
C LEU A 64 -14.66 -10.58 -4.58
N LYS A 65 -14.22 -10.30 -3.34
CA LYS A 65 -12.95 -10.78 -2.77
C LYS A 65 -11.75 -10.49 -3.67
N LEU A 66 -11.72 -9.29 -4.26
CA LEU A 66 -10.68 -8.89 -5.21
C LEU A 66 -9.37 -8.49 -4.53
N ASP A 67 -9.30 -8.54 -3.19
CA ASP A 67 -8.14 -8.12 -2.40
C ASP A 67 -6.84 -8.81 -2.84
N ASN A 68 -6.95 -10.07 -3.27
CA ASN A 68 -5.82 -10.87 -3.76
C ASN A 68 -5.23 -10.37 -5.09
N PHE A 69 -5.99 -9.59 -5.85
CA PHE A 69 -5.63 -9.06 -7.16
C PHE A 69 -5.15 -7.61 -7.10
N LEU A 70 -5.13 -7.02 -5.91
CA LEU A 70 -4.82 -5.62 -5.68
C LEU A 70 -3.40 -5.44 -5.15
N VAL A 71 -2.67 -4.50 -5.75
CA VAL A 71 -1.33 -4.07 -5.33
C VAL A 71 -1.37 -2.64 -4.83
N MET A 72 -0.99 -2.41 -3.59
CA MET A 72 -0.84 -1.08 -3.01
C MET A 72 0.34 -0.35 -3.62
N GLU A 73 0.08 0.82 -4.21
CA GLU A 73 1.11 1.72 -4.74
C GLU A 73 1.02 3.12 -4.12
N GLY A 74 0.23 3.29 -3.05
CA GLY A 74 0.01 4.56 -2.36
C GLY A 74 -1.41 4.64 -1.82
N LEU A 75 -2.07 5.78 -2.04
CA LEU A 75 -3.50 5.95 -1.77
C LEU A 75 -4.42 5.23 -2.79
N ALA A 76 -3.83 4.44 -3.69
CA ALA A 76 -4.54 3.66 -4.68
C ALA A 76 -3.97 2.24 -4.76
N TYR A 77 -4.86 1.30 -5.03
CA TYR A 77 -4.56 -0.09 -5.34
C TYR A 77 -4.63 -0.30 -6.85
N ARG A 78 -3.58 -0.85 -7.45
CA ARG A 78 -3.58 -1.27 -8.86
C ARG A 78 -4.17 -2.67 -8.98
N PHE A 79 -5.08 -2.88 -9.91
CA PHE A 79 -5.55 -4.21 -10.29
C PHE A 79 -4.49 -4.96 -11.09
N THR A 80 -4.38 -6.25 -10.83
CA THR A 80 -3.52 -7.16 -11.57
C THR A 80 -4.22 -8.51 -11.77
N PRO A 81 -3.88 -9.26 -12.82
CA PRO A 81 -4.45 -10.58 -13.05
C PRO A 81 -3.88 -11.67 -12.13
N PHE A 82 -2.97 -11.32 -11.21
CA PHE A 82 -2.29 -12.29 -10.34
C PHE A 82 -3.00 -12.39 -8.99
N ASP A 83 -3.20 -13.62 -8.51
CA ASP A 83 -3.63 -13.89 -7.15
C ASP A 83 -2.39 -13.88 -6.21
N TYR A 84 -2.10 -12.74 -5.58
CA TYR A 84 -0.92 -12.62 -4.72
C TYR A 84 -0.97 -13.47 -3.44
N GLN A 85 -2.14 -13.99 -3.06
CA GLN A 85 -2.24 -14.92 -1.93
C GLN A 85 -1.71 -16.30 -2.35
N GLN A 86 -2.09 -16.77 -3.54
CA GLN A 86 -1.59 -18.03 -4.08
C GLN A 86 -0.10 -17.94 -4.47
N TRP A 87 0.37 -16.76 -4.85
CA TRP A 87 1.72 -16.56 -5.40
C TRP A 87 2.75 -16.03 -4.38
N GLY A 88 2.33 -15.85 -3.11
CA GLY A 88 3.22 -15.74 -1.95
C GLY A 88 3.55 -14.33 -1.44
N ASP A 89 3.06 -13.26 -2.09
CA ASP A 89 3.29 -11.88 -1.62
C ASP A 89 2.25 -11.42 -0.57
N ALA A 90 1.07 -12.05 -0.52
CA ALA A 90 0.04 -11.78 0.49
C ALA A 90 0.01 -12.90 1.55
N GLN A 91 0.75 -12.69 2.66
CA GLN A 91 0.99 -13.68 3.72
C GLN A 91 -0.15 -13.80 4.74
N GLN A 92 -1.05 -12.81 4.83
CA GLN A 92 -2.16 -12.79 5.79
C GLN A 92 -3.50 -12.59 5.07
N PRO A 93 -4.60 -13.18 5.59
CA PRO A 93 -5.94 -12.87 5.12
C PRO A 93 -6.17 -11.35 5.18
N ASN A 94 -6.70 -10.76 4.11
CA ASN A 94 -6.96 -9.32 3.98
C ASN A 94 -5.71 -8.41 3.95
N SER A 95 -4.53 -8.95 3.64
CA SER A 95 -3.34 -8.15 3.33
C SER A 95 -3.22 -7.95 1.83
N TYR A 96 -3.17 -6.69 1.39
CA TYR A 96 -2.84 -6.35 0.01
C TYR A 96 -1.36 -6.61 -0.26
N ALA A 97 -1.02 -7.04 -1.48
CA ALA A 97 0.36 -6.98 -1.95
C ALA A 97 0.82 -5.51 -2.03
N MET A 98 2.10 -5.24 -1.83
CA MET A 98 2.62 -3.86 -1.83
C MET A 98 3.82 -3.74 -2.76
N ASP A 99 3.74 -2.85 -3.73
CA ASP A 99 4.87 -2.50 -4.59
C ASP A 99 5.74 -1.47 -3.86
N VAL A 100 6.75 -1.97 -3.12
CA VAL A 100 7.62 -1.16 -2.26
C VAL A 100 8.32 -0.05 -3.02
N GLU A 101 8.81 -0.33 -4.23
CA GLU A 101 9.56 0.64 -5.03
C GLU A 101 8.65 1.76 -5.54
N ARG A 102 7.49 1.42 -6.13
CA ARG A 102 6.52 2.43 -6.57
C ARG A 102 5.94 3.23 -5.41
N LEU A 103 5.66 2.57 -4.29
CA LEU A 103 5.17 3.25 -3.09
C LEU A 103 6.22 4.21 -2.54
N TYR A 104 7.50 3.81 -2.52
CA TYR A 104 8.60 4.67 -2.12
C TYR A 104 8.71 5.90 -3.02
N GLU A 105 8.76 5.73 -4.35
CA GLU A 105 8.80 6.83 -5.32
C GLU A 105 7.59 7.77 -5.15
N ASN A 106 6.40 7.21 -5.00
CA ASN A 106 5.18 7.98 -4.84
C ASN A 106 5.19 8.82 -3.56
N LEU A 107 5.54 8.23 -2.42
CA LEU A 107 5.54 8.93 -1.13
C LEU A 107 6.68 9.93 -1.00
N MET A 108 7.87 9.59 -1.49
CA MET A 108 9.08 10.39 -1.27
C MET A 108 9.23 11.50 -2.31
N ASP A 109 8.88 11.23 -3.57
CA ASP A 109 9.22 12.12 -4.68
C ASP A 109 8.00 12.80 -5.30
N ARG A 110 6.88 12.07 -5.45
CA ARG A 110 5.70 12.58 -6.18
C ARG A 110 4.68 13.29 -5.29
N TYR A 111 4.35 12.73 -4.14
CA TYR A 111 3.31 13.29 -3.27
C TYR A 111 3.75 14.63 -2.69
N LYS A 112 2.76 15.51 -2.49
CA LYS A 112 2.95 16.85 -1.92
C LYS A 112 2.07 16.97 -0.69
N TYR A 113 2.65 17.43 0.41
CA TYR A 113 2.03 17.44 1.74
C TYR A 113 1.61 18.86 2.19
N GLY A 114 1.55 19.81 1.26
CA GLY A 114 0.81 21.06 1.45
C GLY A 114 1.24 21.98 2.61
N GLY A 115 2.50 21.91 3.08
CA GLY A 115 3.00 22.80 4.13
C GLY A 115 2.41 22.52 5.52
N LEU A 116 2.13 21.25 5.83
CA LEU A 116 1.62 20.79 7.13
C LEU A 116 2.56 21.07 8.31
N ASP A 117 3.74 21.64 8.07
CA ASP A 117 4.70 22.14 9.04
C ASP A 117 4.52 23.62 9.42
N ALA A 118 3.73 24.37 8.66
CA ALA A 118 3.43 25.78 8.97
C ALA A 118 2.72 25.94 10.33
N HIS A 119 3.00 27.05 11.01
CA HIS A 119 2.36 27.38 12.29
C HIS A 119 2.01 28.88 12.35
N PRO A 120 0.79 29.26 12.81
CA PRO A 120 -0.32 28.39 13.18
C PRO A 120 -1.03 27.78 11.96
N LEU A 121 -1.51 26.54 12.09
CA LEU A 121 -2.27 25.85 11.04
C LEU A 121 -3.50 25.18 11.65
N TYR A 122 -4.67 25.52 11.13
CA TYR A 122 -5.92 24.83 11.49
C TYR A 122 -6.17 23.68 10.52
N LEU A 123 -6.41 22.49 11.06
CA LEU A 123 -6.84 21.32 10.30
C LEU A 123 -8.20 20.86 10.82
N ASP A 124 -9.19 20.90 9.94
CA ASP A 124 -10.50 20.29 10.19
C ASP A 124 -10.36 18.77 10.31
N GLU A 125 -11.43 18.12 10.80
CA GLU A 125 -11.43 16.69 11.06
C GLU A 125 -11.18 15.86 9.78
N THR A 126 -11.78 16.24 8.66
CA THR A 126 -11.66 15.50 7.39
C THR A 126 -10.23 15.57 6.86
N THR A 127 -9.63 16.76 6.84
CA THR A 127 -8.23 16.94 6.42
C THR A 127 -7.28 16.17 7.33
N ARG A 128 -7.55 16.16 8.64
CA ARG A 128 -6.75 15.40 9.62
C ARG A 128 -6.82 13.89 9.37
N ARG A 129 -8.00 13.34 9.05
CA ARG A 129 -8.19 11.91 8.69
C ARG A 129 -7.41 11.52 7.42
N ILE A 130 -7.30 12.44 6.45
CA ILE A 130 -6.49 12.23 5.25
C ILE A 130 -4.99 12.17 5.61
N CYS A 131 -4.53 13.06 6.50
CA CYS A 131 -3.16 13.05 7.01
C CYS A 131 -2.82 11.73 7.72
N TYR A 132 -3.76 11.18 8.50
CA TYR A 132 -3.60 9.88 9.15
C TYR A 132 -3.41 8.75 8.16
N SER A 133 -4.13 8.78 7.03
CA SER A 133 -3.98 7.77 5.97
C SER A 133 -2.58 7.78 5.37
N HIS A 134 -2.00 8.96 5.14
CA HIS A 134 -0.61 9.09 4.70
C HIS A 134 0.39 8.59 5.74
N ARG A 135 0.20 8.94 7.02
CA ARG A 135 1.08 8.46 8.09
C ARG A 135 1.10 6.93 8.20
N ARG A 136 -0.06 6.29 8.03
CA ARG A 136 -0.16 4.82 7.98
C ARG A 136 0.61 4.24 6.78
N LEU A 137 0.49 4.85 5.59
CA LEU A 137 1.25 4.41 4.41
C LEU A 137 2.76 4.49 4.64
N PHE A 138 3.26 5.58 5.23
CA PHE A 138 4.68 5.70 5.58
C PHE A 138 5.14 4.60 6.55
N ALA A 139 4.34 4.31 7.59
CA ALA A 139 4.67 3.26 8.55
C ALA A 139 4.66 1.86 7.92
N GLN A 140 3.69 1.60 7.03
CA GLN A 140 3.59 0.35 6.27
C GLN A 140 4.79 0.17 5.33
N LEU A 141 5.19 1.21 4.59
CA LEU A 141 6.38 1.20 3.74
C LEU A 141 7.65 0.92 4.55
N ALA A 142 7.84 1.63 5.66
CA ALA A 142 9.00 1.42 6.53
C ALA A 142 9.05 -0.02 7.08
N THR A 143 7.90 -0.58 7.45
CA THR A 143 7.81 -1.98 7.90
C THR A 143 8.20 -2.96 6.79
N GLN A 144 7.79 -2.73 5.55
CA GLN A 144 8.17 -3.61 4.43
C GLN A 144 9.65 -3.49 4.07
N LEU A 145 10.21 -2.28 4.09
CA LEU A 145 11.64 -2.06 3.87
C LEU A 145 12.49 -2.78 4.93
N LEU A 146 12.07 -2.77 6.20
CA LEU A 146 12.74 -3.51 7.26
C LEU A 146 12.65 -5.03 7.07
N LYS A 147 11.54 -5.55 6.55
CA LYS A 147 11.44 -6.98 6.18
C LYS A 147 12.35 -7.38 5.02
N GLN A 148 12.80 -6.40 4.23
CA GLN A 148 13.76 -6.57 3.13
C GLN A 148 15.19 -6.21 3.57
N ASP A 149 15.43 -6.05 4.88
CA ASP A 149 16.72 -5.63 5.45
C ASP A 149 17.24 -4.27 4.94
N ASP A 150 16.37 -3.44 4.36
CA ASP A 150 16.71 -2.10 3.87
C ASP A 150 16.48 -1.03 4.96
N GLU A 151 17.32 -1.07 5.98
CA GLU A 151 17.25 -0.12 7.08
C GLU A 151 17.48 1.33 6.64
N VAL A 152 18.32 1.56 5.63
CA VAL A 152 18.71 2.90 5.21
C VAL A 152 17.51 3.63 4.62
N ARG A 153 16.78 3.00 3.70
CA ARG A 153 15.56 3.58 3.14
C ARG A 153 14.46 3.66 4.19
N ALA A 154 14.32 2.65 5.06
CA ALA A 154 13.31 2.68 6.13
C ALA A 154 13.47 3.90 7.05
N ARG A 155 14.71 4.20 7.48
CA ARG A 155 15.00 5.40 8.29
C ARG A 155 14.67 6.68 7.55
N LYS A 156 15.06 6.78 6.27
CA LYS A 156 14.78 7.96 5.44
C LYS A 156 13.27 8.22 5.32
N VAL A 157 12.48 7.17 5.12
CA VAL A 157 11.02 7.24 5.06
C VAL A 157 10.42 7.77 6.37
N LEU A 158 10.84 7.21 7.51
CA LEU A 158 10.32 7.63 8.82
C LEU A 158 10.72 9.07 9.18
N SER A 159 11.95 9.47 8.86
CA SER A 159 12.42 10.84 9.04
C SER A 159 11.63 11.82 8.17
N TYR A 160 11.42 11.50 6.90
CA TYR A 160 10.65 12.34 5.99
C TYR A 160 9.19 12.47 6.44
N ALA A 161 8.55 11.36 6.84
CA ALA A 161 7.18 11.37 7.36
C ALA A 161 7.01 12.30 8.57
N ARG A 162 8.00 12.37 9.47
CA ARG A 162 7.98 13.31 10.61
C ARG A 162 8.13 14.76 10.20
N GLN A 163 8.93 15.01 9.16
CA GLN A 163 9.11 16.35 8.61
C GLN A 163 7.83 16.84 7.93
N VAL A 164 7.20 16.00 7.10
CA VAL A 164 6.01 16.40 6.32
C VAL A 164 4.69 16.28 7.07
N LEU A 165 4.63 15.46 8.14
CA LEU A 165 3.45 15.26 8.99
C LEU A 165 3.83 15.42 10.47
N PRO A 166 4.17 16.63 10.91
CA PRO A 166 4.66 16.83 12.27
C PRO A 166 3.57 16.60 13.31
N ALA A 167 3.97 16.03 14.46
CA ALA A 167 3.05 15.64 15.53
C ALA A 167 2.26 16.82 16.15
N TYR A 168 2.81 18.04 16.09
CA TYR A 168 2.16 19.23 16.64
C TYR A 168 0.94 19.69 15.82
N ASN A 169 0.96 19.50 14.49
CA ASN A 169 -0.18 19.82 13.62
C ASN A 169 -1.05 18.59 13.33
N VAL A 170 -0.44 17.41 13.20
CA VAL A 170 -1.13 16.14 12.95
C VAL A 170 -0.85 15.20 14.13
N PRO A 171 -1.73 15.15 15.15
CA PRO A 171 -1.48 14.36 16.36
C PRO A 171 -1.19 12.88 16.09
N GLU A 172 -0.26 12.32 16.84
CA GLU A 172 0.07 10.89 16.79
C GLU A 172 -0.89 10.09 17.68
N VAL A 173 -2.07 9.77 17.13
CA VAL A 173 -3.09 8.95 17.80
C VAL A 173 -3.16 7.56 17.19
N TYR A 174 -3.90 6.64 17.85
CA TYR A 174 -4.12 5.27 17.35
C TYR A 174 -4.56 5.24 15.89
N GLU A 175 -5.52 6.09 15.50
CA GLU A 175 -6.01 6.20 14.12
C GLU A 175 -4.90 6.58 13.12
N SER A 176 -3.91 7.35 13.55
CA SER A 176 -2.78 7.75 12.70
C SER A 176 -1.71 6.65 12.56
N GLY A 177 -1.92 5.48 13.18
CA GLY A 177 -1.00 4.35 13.17
C GLY A 177 0.08 4.42 14.26
N HIS A 178 -0.16 5.16 15.35
CA HIS A 178 0.84 5.37 16.41
C HIS A 178 1.40 4.06 17.01
N SER A 179 0.59 2.99 17.07
CA SER A 179 1.06 1.67 17.51
C SER A 179 2.19 1.10 16.65
N ILE A 180 2.11 1.26 15.33
CA ILE A 180 3.17 0.81 14.39
C ILE A 180 4.42 1.68 14.59
N TRP A 181 4.22 2.99 14.80
CA TRP A 181 5.31 3.92 15.09
C TRP A 181 6.04 3.61 16.40
N GLN A 182 5.31 3.25 17.46
CA GLN A 182 5.93 2.82 18.72
C GLN A 182 6.78 1.57 18.54
N LEU A 183 6.34 0.58 17.75
CA LEU A 183 7.14 -0.63 17.48
C LEU A 183 8.43 -0.31 16.72
N LEU A 184 8.41 0.71 15.86
CA LEU A 184 9.58 1.18 15.12
C LEU A 184 10.50 2.08 15.96
N THR A 185 10.06 2.56 17.13
CA THR A 185 10.83 3.50 17.98
C THR A 185 12.00 2.82 18.73
N PRO A 186 11.83 1.64 19.39
CA PRO A 186 12.94 0.86 19.94
C PRO A 186 13.94 0.43 18.86
N LEU A 187 13.44 0.07 17.67
CA LEU A 187 14.26 -0.21 16.50
C LEU A 187 15.10 1.01 16.14
N TRP A 188 14.52 2.21 16.07
CA TRP A 188 15.22 3.47 15.82
C TRP A 188 16.27 3.81 16.89
N VAL A 189 15.99 3.55 18.17
CA VAL A 189 16.95 3.74 19.28
C VAL A 189 18.11 2.75 19.20
N ARG A 190 17.84 1.46 18.92
CA ARG A 190 18.85 0.41 18.73
C ARG A 190 19.74 0.70 17.52
N MET A 191 19.12 1.18 16.44
CA MET A 191 19.73 1.62 15.20
C MET A 191 20.62 2.88 15.33
N ARG A 192 20.38 3.73 16.33
CA ARG A 192 21.22 4.90 16.65
C ARG A 192 22.50 4.49 17.39
N LYS A 193 22.43 3.44 18.22
CA LYS A 193 23.58 2.90 18.95
C LYS A 193 24.61 2.21 18.05
N LEU A 194 24.17 1.54 16.97
CA LEU A 194 25.05 0.85 16.02
C LEU A 194 25.92 1.78 15.14
N LYS A 195 25.63 3.09 15.10
CA LYS A 195 26.47 4.10 14.43
C LYS A 195 27.47 4.78 15.36
N GLY A 196 27.49 4.40 16.64
CA GLY A 196 28.36 4.98 17.68
C GLY A 196 29.43 4.03 18.21
N SER A 197 29.76 2.95 17.49
CA SER A 197 30.84 1.99 17.80
C SER A 197 31.76 1.82 16.62
#